data_AF-A0A961GD24-F1
#
_entry.id   AF-A0A961GD24-F1
#
_cell.length_a   1.000
_cell.length_b   1.000
_cell.length_c   1.000
_cell.angle_alpha   90.00
_cell.angle_beta   90.00
_cell.angle_gamma   90.00
#
_symmetry.space_group_name_H-M   'P 1'
#
loop_
_entity.id
_entity.type
_entity.pdbx_description
1 polymer ?
#
loop_
_entity_poly.entity_id
_entity_poly.type
_entity_poly.pdbx_seq_one_letter_code
_entity_poly.pdbx_strand_id
1 'polypeptide(L)'
;APLHALVAGLLRRAAAGVREACASRRPLSADSLRVSRRAPGADLAGRTLRGKDLRGADLTGATMLGADLRGADLDGACLGGADLGGAYLRGADLGDAYLRDADLRDAIVTADG
;
A
#
# COMPACT_ATOMS: atom_id res chain seq x y z
N ALA A 1 -28.12 -0.13 13.65
CA ALA A 1 -28.51 -0.29 12.22
C ALA A 1 -27.65 -1.40 11.60
N PRO A 2 -28.26 -2.49 11.11
CA PRO A 2 -27.53 -3.69 10.65
C PRO A 2 -26.69 -3.46 9.38
N LEU A 3 -26.87 -2.31 8.73
CA LEU A 3 -26.13 -1.91 7.53
C LEU A 3 -24.65 -1.57 7.81
N HIS A 4 -24.29 -1.10 9.02
CA HIS A 4 -22.89 -0.80 9.35
C HIS A 4 -22.03 -2.07 9.49
N ALA A 5 -22.61 -3.17 9.99
CA ALA A 5 -21.90 -4.45 10.12
C ALA A 5 -21.71 -5.16 8.75
N LEU A 6 -22.66 -4.97 7.82
CA LEU A 6 -22.57 -5.49 6.45
C LEU A 6 -21.50 -4.78 5.61
N VAL A 7 -21.35 -3.45 5.78
CA VAL A 7 -20.28 -2.68 5.12
C VAL A 7 -18.90 -3.08 5.66
N ALA A 8 -18.76 -3.26 6.98
CA ALA A 8 -17.52 -3.75 7.59
C ALA A 8 -17.19 -5.21 7.19
N GLY A 9 -18.20 -6.06 7.01
CA GLY A 9 -18.04 -7.44 6.55
C GLY A 9 -17.66 -7.57 5.06
N LEU A 10 -18.10 -6.63 4.21
CA LEU A 10 -17.69 -6.54 2.80
C LEU A 10 -16.25 -6.02 2.64
N LEU A 11 -15.81 -5.09 3.51
CA LEU A 11 -14.42 -4.63 3.54
C LEU A 11 -13.44 -5.74 3.97
N ARG A 12 -13.82 -6.59 4.93
CA ARG A 12 -13.02 -7.77 5.34
C ARG A 12 -12.88 -8.83 4.26
N ARG A 13 -13.80 -8.90 3.29
CA ARG A 13 -13.68 -9.78 2.11
C ARG A 13 -12.76 -9.21 1.03
N ALA A 14 -12.55 -7.90 0.98
CA ALA A 14 -11.58 -7.28 0.08
C ALA A 14 -10.13 -7.57 0.52
N ALA A 15 -9.84 -7.52 1.83
CA ALA A 15 -8.52 -7.83 2.39
C ALA A 15 -8.06 -9.28 2.12
N ALA A 16 -8.98 -10.26 2.15
CA ALA A 16 -8.68 -11.65 1.81
C ALA A 16 -8.33 -11.84 0.32
N GLY A 17 -8.91 -11.02 -0.58
CA GLY A 17 -8.65 -11.05 -2.02
C GLY A 17 -7.33 -10.38 -2.44
N VAL A 18 -6.81 -9.44 -1.65
CA VAL A 18 -5.54 -8.75 -1.93
C VAL A 18 -4.37 -9.73 -1.95
N ARG A 19 -4.29 -10.65 -0.97
CA ARG A 19 -3.22 -11.67 -0.92
C ARG A 19 -3.17 -12.55 -2.16
N GLU A 20 -4.32 -12.92 -2.72
CA GLU A 20 -4.40 -13.69 -3.97
C GLU A 20 -4.15 -12.81 -5.20
N ALA A 21 -4.57 -11.54 -5.18
CA ALA A 21 -4.34 -10.59 -6.28
C ALA A 21 -2.85 -10.23 -6.46
N CYS A 22 -2.13 -9.93 -5.36
CA CYS A 22 -0.69 -9.63 -5.42
C CYS A 22 0.13 -10.89 -5.80
N ALA A 23 -0.26 -12.08 -5.33
CA ALA A 23 0.48 -13.32 -5.57
C ALA A 23 0.17 -13.99 -6.93
N SER A 24 -1.02 -13.79 -7.50
CA SER A 24 -1.46 -14.52 -8.71
C SER A 24 -1.08 -13.88 -10.04
N ARG A 25 -0.46 -12.68 -10.06
CA ARG A 25 -0.22 -11.89 -11.29
C ARG A 25 -1.46 -11.77 -12.19
N ARG A 26 -2.68 -12.00 -11.68
CA ARG A 26 -3.90 -11.81 -12.47
C ARG A 26 -4.13 -10.31 -12.57
N PRO A 27 -4.10 -9.71 -13.77
CA PRO A 27 -4.54 -8.34 -13.92
C PRO A 27 -5.99 -8.30 -13.44
N LEU A 28 -6.25 -7.55 -12.37
CA LEU A 28 -7.61 -7.20 -12.00
C LEU A 28 -8.24 -6.57 -13.25
N SER A 29 -9.29 -7.21 -13.75
CA SER A 29 -9.98 -6.84 -14.99
C SER A 29 -10.25 -5.35 -15.03
N ALA A 30 -10.01 -4.75 -16.20
CA ALA A 30 -9.74 -3.35 -16.47
C ALA A 30 -10.86 -2.32 -16.22
N ASP A 31 -11.78 -2.51 -15.26
CA ASP A 31 -13.02 -1.73 -15.19
C ASP A 31 -13.26 -0.98 -13.85
N SER A 32 -12.21 -0.57 -13.15
CA SER A 32 -12.35 0.34 -12.00
C SER A 32 -11.23 1.36 -11.93
N LEU A 33 -11.22 2.26 -12.91
CA LEU A 33 -10.50 3.53 -12.87
C LEU A 33 -11.14 4.45 -11.82
N ARG A 34 -10.56 4.52 -10.61
CA ARG A 34 -10.51 5.78 -9.85
C ARG A 34 -9.11 5.94 -9.24
N VAL A 35 -8.30 6.71 -9.97
CA VAL A 35 -6.87 7.00 -9.77
C VAL A 35 -5.99 5.79 -10.05
N SER A 36 -5.09 5.94 -11.03
CA SER A 36 -4.10 4.97 -11.47
C SER A 36 -3.21 4.46 -10.34
N ARG A 37 -3.68 3.50 -9.52
CA ARG A 37 -2.91 2.84 -8.44
C ARG A 37 -2.34 1.51 -8.91
N ARG A 38 -1.81 1.50 -10.13
CA ARG A 38 -1.01 0.40 -10.65
C ARG A 38 0.30 0.99 -11.11
N ALA A 39 1.32 0.85 -10.28
CA ALA A 39 2.63 1.42 -10.50
C ALA A 39 3.73 0.38 -10.14
N PRO A 40 3.66 -0.86 -10.68
CA PRO A 40 4.68 -1.84 -10.39
C PRO A 40 6.02 -1.35 -10.96
N GLY A 41 7.06 -1.34 -10.14
CA GLY A 41 8.37 -0.78 -10.53
C GLY A 41 8.38 0.74 -10.69
N ALA A 42 7.39 1.48 -10.18
CA ALA A 42 7.37 2.93 -10.29
C ALA A 42 8.44 3.59 -9.42
N ASP A 43 9.08 4.62 -9.98
CA ASP A 43 10.01 5.47 -9.25
C ASP A 43 9.28 6.59 -8.51
N LEU A 44 9.16 6.38 -7.20
CA LEU A 44 8.58 7.26 -6.21
C LEU A 44 9.63 7.71 -5.19
N ALA A 45 10.93 7.55 -5.49
CA ALA A 45 12.01 7.93 -4.59
C ALA A 45 11.90 9.42 -4.21
N GLY A 46 12.02 9.72 -2.92
CA GLY A 46 11.93 11.07 -2.37
C GLY A 46 10.59 11.78 -2.55
N ARG A 47 9.54 11.13 -3.08
CA ARG A 47 8.24 11.79 -3.32
C ARG A 47 7.47 11.98 -2.02
N THR A 48 6.69 13.06 -1.98
CA THR A 48 5.74 13.31 -0.88
C THR A 48 4.39 12.67 -1.17
N LEU A 49 4.08 11.62 -0.41
CA LEU A 49 2.83 10.86 -0.42
C LEU A 49 2.12 10.94 0.95
N ARG A 50 2.52 11.92 1.78
CA ARG A 50 1.97 12.17 3.10
C ARG A 50 0.44 12.27 3.08
N GLY A 51 -0.24 11.47 3.91
CA GLY A 51 -1.70 11.49 4.03
C GLY A 51 -2.47 11.01 2.80
N LYS A 52 -1.81 10.40 1.81
CA LYS A 52 -2.48 9.91 0.60
C LYS A 52 -3.22 8.60 0.88
N ASP A 53 -4.41 8.48 0.31
CA ASP A 53 -5.11 7.20 0.21
C ASP A 53 -4.45 6.36 -0.89
N LEU A 54 -3.76 5.30 -0.48
CA LEU A 54 -3.09 4.28 -1.28
C LEU A 54 -3.62 2.88 -0.97
N ARG A 55 -4.81 2.78 -0.36
CA ARG A 55 -5.46 1.50 -0.07
C ARG A 55 -5.59 0.66 -1.32
N GLY A 56 -5.26 -0.63 -1.21
CA GLY A 56 -5.34 -1.58 -2.31
C GLY A 56 -4.40 -1.27 -3.49
N ALA A 57 -3.46 -0.33 -3.37
CA ALA A 57 -2.59 0.04 -4.49
C ALA A 57 -1.62 -1.08 -4.86
N ASP A 58 -1.39 -1.30 -6.16
CA ASP A 58 -0.36 -2.20 -6.66
C ASP A 58 0.95 -1.42 -6.86
N LEU A 59 1.81 -1.48 -5.84
CA LEU A 59 3.15 -0.89 -5.76
C LEU A 59 4.24 -1.98 -5.74
N THR A 60 3.93 -3.16 -6.29
CA THR A 60 4.85 -4.30 -6.33
C THR A 60 6.15 -3.90 -7.05
N GLY A 61 7.30 -4.01 -6.37
CA GLY A 61 8.60 -3.64 -6.92
C GLY A 61 8.86 -2.13 -7.06
N ALA A 62 7.98 -1.27 -6.53
CA ALA A 62 8.17 0.19 -6.63
C ALA A 62 9.39 0.66 -5.83
N THR A 63 10.10 1.68 -6.34
CA THR A 63 11.19 2.35 -5.63
C THR A 63 10.62 3.55 -4.88
N MET A 64 10.63 3.50 -3.56
CA MET A 64 10.16 4.53 -2.63
C MET A 64 11.26 4.97 -1.66
N LEU A 65 12.52 4.84 -2.08
CA LEU A 65 13.69 5.25 -1.29
C LEU A 65 13.53 6.70 -0.80
N GLY A 66 13.54 6.93 0.51
CA GLY A 66 13.38 8.26 1.10
C GLY A 66 12.02 8.93 0.88
N ALA A 67 11.00 8.20 0.43
CA ALA A 67 9.67 8.76 0.21
C ALA A 67 9.00 9.18 1.53
N ASP A 68 8.24 10.28 1.51
CA ASP A 68 7.46 10.71 2.66
C ASP A 68 6.04 10.12 2.59
N LEU A 69 5.82 9.02 3.30
CA LEU A 69 4.55 8.30 3.42
C LEU A 69 3.86 8.58 4.76
N ARG A 70 4.24 9.63 5.49
CA ARG A 70 3.70 9.88 6.84
C ARG A 70 2.17 10.02 6.81
N GLY A 71 1.47 9.27 7.63
CA GLY A 71 0.00 9.28 7.63
C GLY A 71 -0.67 8.73 6.37
N ALA A 72 0.06 8.13 5.44
CA ALA A 72 -0.53 7.53 4.24
C ALA A 72 -1.34 6.27 4.60
N ASP A 73 -2.44 6.04 3.89
CA ASP A 73 -3.28 4.87 4.09
C ASP A 73 -2.91 3.82 3.04
N LEU A 74 -2.16 2.79 3.43
CA LEU A 74 -1.67 1.68 2.60
C LEU A 74 -2.40 0.37 2.94
N ASP A 75 -3.57 0.44 3.58
CA ASP A 75 -4.32 -0.76 3.93
C ASP A 75 -4.63 -1.61 2.69
N GLY A 76 -4.24 -2.89 2.73
CA GLY A 76 -4.38 -3.80 1.59
C GLY A 76 -3.49 -3.48 0.37
N ALA A 77 -2.46 -2.63 0.47
CA ALA A 77 -1.57 -2.34 -0.66
C ALA A 77 -0.64 -3.51 -0.99
N CYS A 78 -0.36 -3.77 -2.28
CA CYS A 78 0.69 -4.68 -2.72
C CYS A 78 2.04 -3.95 -2.76
N LEU A 79 2.94 -4.26 -1.85
CA LEU A 79 4.29 -3.69 -1.73
C LEU A 79 5.38 -4.76 -1.95
N GLY A 80 5.01 -5.90 -2.55
CA GLY A 80 5.94 -7.02 -2.68
C GLY A 80 7.17 -6.64 -3.49
N GLY A 81 8.38 -6.85 -2.96
CA GLY A 81 9.63 -6.44 -3.63
C GLY A 81 9.88 -4.94 -3.72
N ALA A 82 9.04 -4.09 -3.10
CA ALA A 82 9.23 -2.64 -3.14
C ALA A 82 10.42 -2.19 -2.28
N ASP A 83 11.13 -1.15 -2.70
CA ASP A 83 12.24 -0.55 -1.96
C ASP A 83 11.74 0.67 -1.17
N LEU A 84 11.53 0.51 0.13
CA LEU A 84 11.12 1.55 1.09
C LEU A 84 12.31 2.06 1.91
N GLY A 85 13.54 1.90 1.41
CA GLY A 85 14.74 2.26 2.15
C GLY A 85 14.74 3.73 2.58
N GLY A 86 14.88 4.03 3.87
CA GLY A 86 14.86 5.43 4.34
C GLY A 86 13.49 6.14 4.22
N ALA A 87 12.41 5.44 3.85
CA ALA A 87 11.09 6.05 3.71
C ALA A 87 10.49 6.47 5.06
N TYR A 88 9.82 7.62 5.12
CA TYR A 88 9.13 8.09 6.32
C TYR A 88 7.73 7.50 6.41
N LEU A 89 7.53 6.52 7.29
CA LEU A 89 6.29 5.77 7.45
C LEU A 89 5.53 6.14 8.73
N ARG A 90 5.94 7.18 9.46
CA ARG A 90 5.28 7.59 10.71
C ARG A 90 3.77 7.80 10.52
N GLY A 91 2.99 6.99 11.22
CA GLY A 91 1.52 7.06 11.20
C GLY A 91 0.88 6.54 9.91
N ALA A 92 1.65 5.92 9.01
CA ALA A 92 1.09 5.23 7.85
C ALA A 92 0.34 3.96 8.30
N ASP A 93 -0.81 3.68 7.66
CA ASP A 93 -1.60 2.48 7.92
C ASP A 93 -1.17 1.36 6.97
N LEU A 94 -0.70 0.23 7.51
CA LEU A 94 -0.24 -0.94 6.78
C LEU A 94 -1.06 -2.20 7.12
N GLY A 95 -2.26 -2.04 7.71
CA GLY A 95 -3.08 -3.11 8.31
C GLY A 95 -3.10 -4.44 7.55
N ASP A 96 -3.47 -4.42 6.26
CA ASP A 96 -3.49 -5.59 5.38
C ASP A 96 -2.46 -5.53 4.22
N ALA A 97 -1.42 -4.71 4.34
CA ALA A 97 -0.44 -4.52 3.27
C ALA A 97 0.43 -5.79 3.02
N TYR A 98 0.68 -6.11 1.75
CA TYR A 98 1.52 -7.22 1.33
C TYR A 98 2.98 -6.78 1.15
N LEU A 99 3.82 -7.06 2.15
CA LEU A 99 5.22 -6.60 2.23
C LEU A 99 6.26 -7.70 1.93
N ARG A 100 5.88 -8.82 1.32
CA ARG A 100 6.85 -9.91 1.05
C ARG A 100 7.97 -9.40 0.15
N ASP A 101 9.22 -9.68 0.51
CA ASP A 101 10.41 -9.24 -0.22
C ASP A 101 10.58 -7.71 -0.31
N ALA A 102 9.76 -6.92 0.40
CA ALA A 102 9.93 -5.47 0.48
C ALA A 102 11.17 -5.13 1.31
N ASP A 103 11.94 -4.14 0.86
CA ASP A 103 13.10 -3.62 1.58
C ASP A 103 12.66 -2.44 2.46
N LEU A 104 12.74 -2.62 3.78
CA LEU A 104 12.38 -1.61 4.78
C LEU A 104 13.61 -1.11 5.56
N ARG A 105 14.82 -1.33 5.04
CA ARG A 105 16.05 -0.87 5.71
C ARG A 105 16.02 0.63 5.91
N ASP A 106 16.42 1.10 7.08
CA ASP A 106 16.44 2.53 7.42
C ASP A 106 15.08 3.24 7.35
N ALA A 107 13.97 2.52 7.16
CA ALA A 107 12.64 3.12 7.12
C ALA A 107 12.32 3.78 8.47
N ILE A 108 11.90 5.04 8.42
CA ILE A 108 11.70 5.88 9.59
C ILE A 108 10.23 5.79 10.01
N VAL A 109 9.97 4.92 11.00
CA VAL A 109 8.64 4.75 11.61
C VAL A 109 8.46 5.56 12.89
N THR A 110 9.56 6.04 13.48
CA THR A 110 9.56 6.82 14.71
C THR A 110 9.33 8.30 14.44
N ALA A 111 8.89 9.05 15.45
CA ALA A 111 8.97 10.50 15.41
C ALA A 111 10.46 10.89 15.40
N ASP A 112 10.92 11.56 14.35
CA ASP A 112 12.17 12.32 14.42
C ASP A 112 12.07 13.25 15.65
N GLY A 113 12.91 12.98 16.63
CA GLY A 113 13.09 13.76 17.85
C GLY A 113 14.53 14.24 17.90
#